data_AF-E5D634-F1
#
_entry.id   AF-E5D634-F1
#
_cell.length_a   1.000
_cell.length_b   1.000
_cell.length_c   1.000
_cell.angle_alpha   90.00
_cell.angle_beta   90.00
_cell.angle_gamma   90.00
#
_symmetry.space_group_name_H-M   'P 1'
#
loop_
_entity.id
_entity.type
_entity.pdbx_description
1 polymer ?
#
loop_
_entity_poly.entity_id
_entity_poly.type
_entity_poly.pdbx_seq_one_letter_code
_entity_poly.pdbx_strand_id
1 'polypeptide(L)' 'SHPLIKIVNESFIDLPAPSNISAWWNFGSLLGVCLILQILT' A
#
# COMPACT_ATOMS: atom_id res chain seq x y z
N SER A 1 7.35 -22.49 2.53
CA SER A 1 6.86 -21.23 1.91
C SER A 1 5.63 -20.78 2.68
N HIS A 2 5.65 -19.60 3.29
CA HIS A 2 4.52 -19.09 4.09
C HIS A 2 3.54 -18.35 3.16
N PRO A 3 2.34 -18.89 2.87
CA PRO A 3 1.47 -18.36 1.82
C PRO A 3 0.95 -16.94 2.11
N LEU A 4 0.66 -16.63 3.39
CA LEU A 4 0.26 -15.28 3.80
C LEU A 4 1.39 -14.26 3.60
N ILE A 5 2.62 -14.63 3.95
CA ILE A 5 3.79 -13.77 3.78
C ILE A 5 4.06 -13.53 2.29
N LYS A 6 3.85 -14.54 1.45
CA LYS A 6 4.00 -14.40 -0.01
C LYS A 6 3.07 -13.32 -0.58
N ILE A 7 1.79 -13.32 -0.19
CA ILE A 7 0.81 -12.33 -0.65
C ILE A 7 1.21 -10.91 -0.21
N VAL A 8 1.66 -10.76 1.04
CA VAL A 8 2.13 -9.46 1.55
C VAL A 8 3.38 -9.00 0.80
N ASN A 9 4.36 -9.88 0.56
CA ASN A 9 5.57 -9.52 -0.16
C ASN A 9 5.26 -9.04 -1.58
N GLU A 10 4.47 -9.80 -2.35
CA GLU A 10 4.20 -9.48 -3.75
C GLU A 10 3.33 -8.21 -3.93
N SER A 11 2.55 -7.82 -2.92
CA SER A 11 1.64 -6.66 -2.99
C SER A 11 2.15 -5.39 -2.31
N PHE A 12 3.03 -5.50 -1.31
CA PHE A 12 3.49 -4.37 -0.50
C PHE A 12 5.00 -4.14 -0.53
N ILE A 13 5.83 -5.17 -0.71
CA ILE A 13 7.30 -5.06 -0.57
C ILE A 13 7.99 -5.15 -1.93
N ASP A 14 7.78 -6.25 -2.64
CA ASP A 14 8.43 -6.56 -3.91
C ASP A 14 7.60 -6.11 -5.12
N LEU A 15 6.71 -5.14 -4.92
CA LEU A 15 5.86 -4.59 -5.98
C LEU A 15 6.71 -3.73 -6.94
N PRO A 16 6.74 -4.05 -8.26
CA PRO A 16 7.46 -3.23 -9.23
C PRO A 16 6.73 -1.91 -9.48
N ALA A 17 7.17 -0.83 -8.82
CA ALA A 17 6.65 0.52 -9.04
C ALA A 17 7.51 1.29 -10.06
N PRO A 18 6.90 2.13 -10.92
CA PRO A 18 7.65 2.96 -11.85
C PRO A 18 8.51 4.00 -11.11
N SER A 19 9.74 4.22 -11.58
CA SER A 19 10.70 5.12 -10.93
C SER A 19 10.33 6.62 -11.02
N ASN A 20 9.45 6.99 -11.95
CA ASN A 20 9.00 8.36 -12.19
C ASN A 20 7.59 8.63 -11.61
N ILE A 21 7.26 8.04 -10.45
CA ILE A 21 5.94 8.19 -9.84
C ILE A 21 5.71 9.64 -9.36
N SER A 22 4.62 10.25 -9.80
CA SER A 22 4.26 11.61 -9.41
C SER A 22 3.67 11.67 -7.99
N ALA A 23 3.65 12.85 -7.38
CA ALA A 23 3.09 13.06 -6.04
C ALA A 23 1.61 12.61 -5.93
N TRP A 24 0.84 12.63 -7.03
CA TRP A 24 -0.56 12.20 -7.08
C TRP A 24 -0.77 10.75 -6.64
N TRP A 25 0.23 9.89 -6.81
CA TRP A 25 0.12 8.48 -6.38
C TRP A 25 0.09 8.31 -4.86
N ASN A 26 0.50 9.32 -4.08
CA ASN A 26 0.42 9.27 -2.61
C ASN A 26 -1.02 9.39 -2.07
N PHE A 27 -1.98 9.87 -2.89
CA PHE A 27 -3.37 10.00 -2.43
C PHE A 27 -4.01 8.64 -2.10
N GLY A 28 -3.60 7.56 -2.78
CA GLY A 28 -4.10 6.22 -2.48
C GLY A 28 -3.78 5.78 -1.04
N SER A 29 -2.52 5.90 -0.61
CA SER A 29 -2.12 5.54 0.75
C SER A 29 -2.72 6.48 1.80
N LEU A 30 -2.84 7.78 1.48
CA LEU A 30 -3.46 8.76 2.36
C LEU A 30 -4.94 8.44 2.62
N LEU A 31 -5.70 8.03 1.60
CA LEU A 31 -7.09 7.59 1.75
C LEU A 31 -7.19 6.32 2.58
N GLY A 32 -6.28 5.36 2.40
CA GLY A 32 -6.23 4.15 3.23
C GLY A 32 -6.02 4.45 4.71
N VAL A 33 -5.07 5.33 5.03
CA VAL A 33 -4.85 5.79 6.42
C VAL A 33 -6.05 6.58 6.94
N CYS A 34 -6.64 7.46 6.12
CA CYS A 34 -7.83 8.23 6.49
C CYS A 34 -9.02 7.31 6.83
N LEU A 35 -9.20 6.23 6.08
CA LEU A 35 -10.25 5.24 6.36
C LEU A 35 -9.99 4.52 7.68
N ILE A 36 -8.76 4.08 7.94
CA ILE A 36 -8.40 3.44 9.22
C ILE A 36 -8.66 4.40 10.39
N LEU A 37 -8.25 5.67 10.26
CA LEU A 37 -8.51 6.69 11.27
C LEU A 37 -10.02 6.84 11.54
N GLN A 38 -10.83 6.96 10.48
CA GLN A 38 -12.29 7.12 10.59
C GLN A 38 -13.01 5.91 11.20
N ILE A 39 -12.46 4.69 11.07
CA ILE A 39 -13.03 3.49 11.71
C ILE A 39 -12.68 3.44 13.20
N LEU A 40 -11.52 3.99 13.58
CA LEU A 40 -11.01 3.95 14.95
C LEU A 40 -11.55 5.08 15.85
N THR A 41 -11.90 6.24 15.26
CA THR A 41 -12.51 7.39 15.96
C THR A 41 -14.03 7.33 15.95
#